data_AF-A0A428SVS3-F1
#
_entry.id   AF-A0A428SVS3-F1
#
_cell.length_a   1.000
_cell.length_b   1.000
_cell.length_c   1.000
_cell.angle_alpha   90.00
_cell.angle_beta   90.00
_cell.angle_gamma   90.00
#
_symmetry.space_group_name_H-M   'P 1'
#
loop_
_entity.id
_entity.type
_entity.pdbx_description
1 polymer ?
#
loop_
_entity_poly.entity_id
_entity_poly.type
_entity_poly.pdbx_seq_one_letter_code
_entity_poly.pdbx_strand_id
1 'polypeptide(L)'
;MFDPSTPPTARCPFCTICTIFKPYDPLNPPPQSSPSIDPELVSPASFVVLSTPTLIAFLDILPLSRGHLLLCPRPHRPKLTDVTDSESAELGRYLRVLSKATARATGVEDWNVVQNNGAAAAQVVPHMHFHIIPRPEIRASGRFSESFTMFGRGKREELDDDEAAQLAEELRQSVAVVLKEEEEERQKGQTIDVELSSSFLLSHWSLFRISVSFWGSLCYILIYLSNTHIM
;
A
#
# COMPACT_ATOMS: atom_id res chain seq x y z
N MET A 1 7.38 -31.03 -6.77
CA MET A 1 7.73 -31.90 -5.63
C MET A 1 8.58 -31.07 -4.69
N PHE A 2 8.14 -30.84 -3.45
CA PHE A 2 8.87 -30.03 -2.47
C PHE A 2 10.09 -30.82 -1.99
N ASP A 3 11.29 -30.30 -2.23
CA ASP A 3 12.55 -30.88 -1.74
C ASP A 3 12.99 -30.11 -0.47
N PRO A 4 12.98 -30.75 0.71
CA PRO A 4 13.27 -30.10 1.99
C PRO A 4 14.75 -29.78 2.24
N SER A 5 15.67 -30.18 1.35
CA SER A 5 17.13 -30.01 1.55
C SER A 5 17.68 -28.66 1.03
N THR A 6 16.92 -27.93 0.22
CA THR A 6 17.32 -26.63 -0.30
C THR A 6 16.87 -25.51 0.65
N PRO A 7 17.72 -24.53 1.01
CA PRO A 7 17.30 -23.37 1.79
C PRO A 7 16.07 -22.71 1.15
N PRO A 8 15.01 -22.36 1.93
CA PRO A 8 13.75 -21.85 1.39
C PRO A 8 13.90 -20.67 0.43
N THR A 9 14.94 -19.86 0.63
CA THR A 9 15.24 -18.65 -0.13
C THR A 9 15.81 -18.92 -1.52
N ALA A 10 16.50 -20.05 -1.75
CA ALA A 10 17.25 -20.28 -2.98
C ALA A 10 16.39 -20.64 -4.21
N ARG A 11 15.09 -20.91 -4.02
CA ARG A 11 14.14 -21.26 -5.10
C ARG A 11 12.85 -20.44 -5.06
N CYS A 12 12.78 -19.38 -4.25
CA CYS A 12 11.57 -18.59 -4.14
C CYS A 12 11.42 -17.65 -5.36
N PRO A 13 10.37 -17.78 -6.19
CA PRO A 13 10.21 -16.91 -7.37
C PRO A 13 10.06 -15.43 -6.98
N PHE A 14 9.43 -15.15 -5.83
CA PHE A 14 9.26 -13.77 -5.36
C PHE A 14 10.58 -13.17 -4.87
N CYS A 15 11.47 -13.97 -4.27
CA CYS A 15 12.82 -13.50 -3.97
C CYS A 15 13.59 -13.16 -5.25
N THR A 16 13.47 -13.96 -6.32
CA THR A 16 14.09 -13.65 -7.62
C THR A 16 13.60 -12.32 -8.16
N ILE A 17 12.27 -12.10 -8.20
CA ILE A 17 11.66 -10.81 -8.61
C ILE A 17 12.21 -9.67 -7.74
N CYS A 18 12.21 -9.82 -6.41
CA CYS A 18 12.75 -8.82 -5.49
C CYS A 18 14.23 -8.51 -5.77
N THR A 19 15.06 -9.50 -6.06
CA THR A 19 16.50 -9.27 -6.29
C THR A 19 16.76 -8.54 -7.60
N ILE A 20 16.01 -8.87 -8.65
CA ILE A 20 16.18 -8.34 -10.01
C ILE A 20 15.67 -6.91 -10.12
N PHE A 21 14.40 -6.67 -9.80
CA PHE A 21 13.79 -5.35 -9.95
C PHE A 21 14.23 -4.45 -8.80
N LYS A 22 14.92 -3.34 -9.08
CA LYS A 22 15.42 -2.42 -8.06
C LYS A 22 14.33 -1.43 -7.61
N PRO A 23 14.44 -0.88 -6.39
CA PRO A 23 13.54 0.18 -5.95
C PRO A 23 13.61 1.42 -6.86
N TYR A 24 12.48 2.08 -7.04
CA TYR A 24 12.36 3.38 -7.71
C TYR A 24 11.43 4.30 -6.92
N ASP A 25 11.43 5.59 -7.24
CA ASP A 25 10.52 6.55 -6.63
C ASP A 25 9.08 6.34 -7.15
N PRO A 26 8.12 5.93 -6.31
CA PRO A 26 6.75 5.67 -6.77
C PRO A 26 5.98 6.95 -7.14
N LEU A 27 6.46 8.15 -6.79
CA LEU A 27 5.88 9.41 -7.26
C LEU A 27 6.25 9.73 -8.72
N ASN A 28 7.36 9.14 -9.19
CA ASN A 28 7.93 9.33 -10.52
C ASN A 28 8.33 7.96 -11.10
N PRO A 29 7.35 7.08 -11.37
CA PRO A 29 7.63 5.73 -11.82
C PRO A 29 8.32 5.71 -13.19
N PRO A 30 9.15 4.69 -13.46
CA PRO A 30 9.76 4.52 -14.78
C PRO A 30 8.69 4.24 -15.84
N PRO A 31 8.86 4.76 -17.08
CA PRO A 31 7.98 4.42 -18.19
C PRO A 31 8.18 2.96 -18.61
N GLN A 32 7.16 2.36 -19.23
CA GLN A 32 7.19 0.96 -19.71
C GLN A 32 8.42 0.59 -20.57
N SER A 33 9.02 1.54 -21.29
CA SER A 33 10.24 1.32 -22.09
C SER A 33 11.54 1.28 -21.27
N SER A 34 11.46 1.44 -19.93
CA SER A 34 12.63 1.50 -19.07
C SER A 34 13.25 0.11 -18.87
N PRO A 35 14.57 -0.06 -19.09
CA PRO A 35 15.24 -1.35 -18.89
C PRO A 35 15.22 -1.87 -17.45
N SER A 36 14.93 -1.00 -16.46
CA SER A 36 14.92 -1.39 -15.03
C SER A 36 13.66 -2.14 -14.61
N ILE A 37 12.61 -2.11 -15.44
CA ILE A 37 11.32 -2.79 -15.23
C ILE A 37 10.94 -3.68 -16.42
N ASP A 38 11.93 -4.05 -17.23
CA ASP A 38 11.75 -4.99 -18.34
C ASP A 38 11.23 -6.33 -17.79
N PRO A 39 10.01 -6.77 -18.17
CA PRO A 39 9.40 -7.99 -17.66
C PRO A 39 10.22 -9.25 -17.94
N GLU A 40 11.02 -9.27 -19.02
CA GLU A 40 11.80 -10.43 -19.47
C GLU A 40 13.08 -10.65 -18.66
N LEU A 41 13.41 -9.76 -17.70
CA LEU A 41 14.54 -9.95 -16.79
C LEU A 41 14.38 -11.18 -15.87
N VAL A 42 13.16 -11.72 -15.77
CA VAL A 42 12.83 -12.94 -15.05
C VAL A 42 12.00 -13.88 -15.93
N SER A 43 12.05 -15.18 -15.62
CA SER A 43 11.21 -16.19 -16.27
C SER A 43 10.43 -16.97 -15.21
N PRO A 44 9.08 -17.01 -15.28
CA PRO A 44 8.21 -16.29 -16.22
C PRO A 44 8.31 -14.76 -16.07
N ALA A 45 7.87 -14.02 -17.10
CA ALA A 45 7.88 -12.57 -17.11
C ALA A 45 7.10 -11.99 -15.90
N SER A 46 7.56 -10.85 -15.39
CA SER A 46 6.94 -10.20 -14.23
C SER A 46 6.72 -8.71 -14.49
N PHE A 47 5.46 -8.30 -14.48
CA PHE A 47 5.06 -6.92 -14.73
C PHE A 47 4.98 -6.14 -13.41
N VAL A 48 6.05 -5.41 -13.08
CA VAL A 48 6.19 -4.68 -11.81
C VAL A 48 5.40 -3.37 -11.81
N VAL A 49 4.63 -3.16 -10.74
CA VAL A 49 3.77 -1.99 -10.53
C VAL A 49 4.27 -1.09 -9.41
N LEU A 50 4.92 -1.65 -8.40
CA LEU A 50 5.52 -0.90 -7.30
C LEU A 50 6.83 -1.57 -6.90
N SER A 51 7.88 -0.80 -6.66
CA SER A 51 9.15 -1.31 -6.11
C SER A 51 9.73 -0.28 -5.15
N THR A 52 9.54 -0.49 -3.84
CA THR A 52 10.10 0.34 -2.77
C THR A 52 11.31 -0.36 -2.15
N PRO A 53 12.07 0.26 -1.22
CA PRO A 53 13.17 -0.42 -0.53
C PRO A 53 12.76 -1.68 0.25
N THR A 54 11.50 -1.77 0.67
CA THR A 54 10.97 -2.80 1.58
C THR A 54 9.90 -3.68 0.94
N LEU A 55 9.12 -3.18 -0.03
CA LEU A 55 7.99 -3.87 -0.66
C LEU A 55 8.14 -3.90 -2.18
N ILE A 56 7.44 -4.84 -2.80
CA ILE A 56 7.26 -4.91 -4.26
C ILE A 56 5.84 -5.37 -4.58
N ALA A 57 5.28 -4.86 -5.67
CA ALA A 57 4.01 -5.33 -6.22
C ALA A 57 4.10 -5.54 -7.73
N PHE A 58 3.44 -6.58 -8.21
CA PHE A 58 3.45 -7.01 -9.61
C PHE A 58 2.14 -7.75 -9.96
N LEU A 59 1.83 -7.84 -11.25
CA LEU A 59 0.66 -8.57 -11.74
C LEU A 59 0.82 -10.09 -11.49
N ASP A 60 -0.27 -10.74 -11.09
CA ASP A 60 -0.33 -12.20 -11.05
C ASP A 60 -0.30 -12.75 -12.48
N ILE A 61 0.56 -13.74 -12.73
CA ILE A 61 0.71 -14.39 -14.05
C ILE A 61 -0.49 -15.27 -14.43
N LEU A 62 -1.30 -15.68 -13.45
CA LEU A 62 -2.52 -16.45 -13.66
C LEU A 62 -3.70 -15.74 -12.97
N PRO A 63 -4.07 -14.54 -13.47
CA PRO A 63 -5.03 -13.67 -12.82
C PRO A 63 -6.42 -14.32 -12.68
N LEU A 64 -7.09 -14.01 -11.56
CA LEU A 64 -8.52 -14.33 -11.38
C LEU A 64 -9.43 -13.29 -12.05
N SER A 65 -8.88 -12.11 -12.33
CA SER A 65 -9.52 -11.00 -13.03
C SER A 65 -8.45 -10.01 -13.51
N ARG A 66 -8.78 -9.21 -14.53
CA ARG A 66 -7.91 -8.12 -15.00
C ARG A 66 -7.56 -7.19 -13.83
N GLY A 67 -6.26 -6.94 -13.63
CA GLY A 67 -5.74 -6.13 -12.51
C GLY A 67 -5.47 -6.90 -11.22
N HIS A 68 -5.47 -8.24 -11.25
CA HIS A 68 -5.05 -9.04 -10.11
C HIS A 68 -3.57 -8.76 -9.75
N LEU A 69 -3.35 -8.12 -8.61
CA LEU A 69 -2.01 -7.77 -8.11
C LEU A 69 -1.59 -8.62 -6.92
N LEU A 70 -0.29 -8.83 -6.83
CA LEU A 70 0.40 -9.38 -5.68
C LEU A 70 1.26 -8.30 -5.04
N LEU A 71 1.13 -8.09 -3.73
CA LEU A 71 1.98 -7.20 -2.92
C LEU A 71 2.72 -8.04 -1.88
N CYS A 72 4.05 -7.97 -1.83
CA CYS A 72 4.86 -8.70 -0.86
C CYS A 72 6.03 -7.87 -0.29
N PRO A 73 6.51 -8.20 0.92
CA PRO A 73 7.77 -7.67 1.41
C PRO A 73 8.94 -8.23 0.60
N ARG A 74 10.01 -7.44 0.46
CA ARG A 74 11.26 -7.87 -0.18
C ARG A 74 12.00 -8.92 0.65
N PRO A 75 12.13 -8.76 1.98
CA PRO A 75 12.60 -9.86 2.83
C PRO A 75 11.72 -11.10 2.67
N HIS A 76 12.34 -12.27 2.60
CA HIS A 76 11.61 -13.52 2.52
C HIS A 76 10.90 -13.81 3.85
N ARG A 77 9.58 -13.60 3.88
CA ARG A 77 8.70 -13.91 5.02
C ARG A 77 7.76 -15.05 4.62
N PRO A 78 7.87 -16.28 5.15
CA PRO A 78 6.99 -17.36 4.71
C PRO A 78 5.50 -17.10 4.96
N LYS A 79 5.16 -16.49 6.11
CA LYS A 79 3.79 -16.20 6.55
C LYS A 79 3.67 -14.77 7.06
N LEU A 80 2.43 -14.34 7.27
CA LEU A 80 2.13 -13.03 7.88
C LEU A 80 2.78 -12.86 9.26
N THR A 81 2.88 -13.93 10.05
CA THR A 81 3.49 -13.90 11.39
C THR A 81 4.99 -13.63 11.39
N ASP A 82 5.65 -13.74 10.23
CA ASP A 82 7.10 -13.54 10.10
C ASP A 82 7.46 -12.09 9.73
N VAL A 83 6.45 -11.27 9.42
CA VAL A 83 6.56 -9.86 9.03
C VAL A 83 6.84 -9.00 10.27
N THR A 84 7.74 -8.02 10.15
CA THR A 84 8.04 -7.09 11.27
C THR A 84 6.95 -6.01 11.40
N ASP A 85 6.89 -5.33 12.54
CA ASP A 85 5.95 -4.21 12.76
C ASP A 85 6.10 -3.11 11.70
N SER A 86 7.34 -2.78 11.33
CA SER A 86 7.63 -1.78 10.29
C SER A 86 7.16 -2.24 8.91
N GLU A 87 7.41 -3.49 8.55
CA GLU A 87 6.95 -4.08 7.29
C GLU A 87 5.42 -4.13 7.25
N SER A 88 4.76 -4.49 8.36
CA SER A 88 3.30 -4.55 8.48
C SER A 88 2.65 -3.18 8.31
N ALA A 89 3.22 -2.14 8.91
CA ALA A 89 2.72 -0.77 8.75
C ALA A 89 2.81 -0.30 7.29
N GLU A 90 3.93 -0.61 6.63
CA GLU A 90 4.13 -0.24 5.23
C GLU A 90 3.24 -1.06 4.27
N LEU A 91 3.07 -2.36 4.54
CA LEU A 91 2.13 -3.22 3.83
C LEU A 91 0.70 -2.68 3.91
N GLY A 92 0.24 -2.29 5.10
CA GLY A 92 -1.08 -1.70 5.28
C GLY A 92 -1.26 -0.40 4.49
N ARG A 93 -0.25 0.46 4.49
CA ARG A 93 -0.24 1.70 3.69
C ARG A 93 -0.35 1.39 2.20
N TYR A 94 0.55 0.57 1.66
CA TYR A 94 0.57 0.31 0.21
C TYR A 94 -0.57 -0.59 -0.26
N LEU A 95 -1.13 -1.44 0.60
CA LEU A 95 -2.36 -2.17 0.29
C LEU A 95 -3.51 -1.22 -0.01
N ARG A 96 -3.66 -0.14 0.76
CA ARG A 96 -4.63 0.94 0.49
C ARG A 96 -4.33 1.67 -0.82
N VAL A 97 -3.08 2.09 -1.02
CA VAL A 97 -2.65 2.82 -2.23
C VAL A 97 -2.90 1.99 -3.49
N LEU A 98 -2.46 0.73 -3.49
CA LEU A 98 -2.63 -0.19 -4.61
C LEU A 98 -4.10 -0.53 -4.84
N SER A 99 -4.91 -0.67 -3.79
CA SER A 99 -6.37 -0.87 -3.95
C SER A 99 -7.01 0.29 -4.71
N LYS A 100 -6.73 1.53 -4.31
CA LYS A 100 -7.21 2.73 -5.02
C LYS A 100 -6.70 2.82 -6.46
N ALA A 101 -5.41 2.56 -6.67
CA ALA A 101 -4.80 2.58 -8.00
C ALA A 101 -5.40 1.50 -8.91
N THR A 102 -5.68 0.32 -8.37
CA THR A 102 -6.28 -0.79 -9.11
C THR A 102 -7.71 -0.47 -9.53
N ALA A 103 -8.53 0.05 -8.61
CA ALA A 103 -9.89 0.47 -8.94
C ALA A 103 -9.89 1.51 -10.06
N ARG A 104 -8.99 2.51 -9.98
CA ARG A 104 -8.82 3.55 -11.01
C ARG A 104 -8.38 2.98 -12.38
N ALA A 105 -7.36 2.14 -12.41
CA ALA A 105 -6.81 1.59 -13.66
C ALA A 105 -7.73 0.54 -14.32
N THR A 106 -8.56 -0.14 -13.53
CA THR A 106 -9.47 -1.16 -14.05
C THR A 106 -10.89 -0.64 -14.29
N GLY A 107 -11.27 0.48 -13.68
CA GLY A 107 -12.64 0.97 -13.65
C GLY A 107 -13.58 0.09 -12.81
N VAL A 108 -13.02 -0.74 -11.92
CA VAL A 108 -13.77 -1.70 -11.10
C VAL A 108 -13.71 -1.26 -9.64
N GLU A 109 -14.88 -0.90 -9.09
CA GLU A 109 -15.01 -0.35 -7.73
C GLU A 109 -15.10 -1.41 -6.63
N ASP A 110 -15.33 -2.68 -6.98
CA ASP A 110 -15.39 -3.79 -6.03
C ASP A 110 -14.14 -4.66 -6.16
N TRP A 111 -13.49 -5.00 -5.06
CA TRP A 111 -12.33 -5.91 -5.08
C TRP A 111 -12.24 -6.76 -3.81
N ASN A 112 -11.50 -7.87 -3.90
CA ASN A 112 -11.13 -8.68 -2.75
C ASN A 112 -9.67 -8.43 -2.37
N VAL A 113 -9.39 -8.47 -1.07
CA VAL A 113 -8.03 -8.58 -0.54
C VAL A 113 -7.89 -9.93 0.16
N VAL A 114 -6.88 -10.71 -0.21
CA VAL A 114 -6.68 -12.07 0.31
C VAL A 114 -5.24 -12.28 0.71
N GLN A 115 -5.00 -12.93 1.84
CA GLN A 115 -3.68 -13.37 2.27
C GLN A 115 -3.80 -14.74 2.92
N ASN A 116 -2.99 -15.69 2.45
CA ASN A 116 -3.05 -17.09 2.87
C ASN A 116 -1.81 -17.47 3.69
N ASN A 117 -2.00 -18.19 4.80
CA ASN A 117 -0.93 -18.60 5.71
C ASN A 117 -0.77 -20.13 5.76
N GLY A 118 0.16 -20.66 4.96
CA GLY A 118 0.48 -22.08 4.85
C GLY A 118 -0.36 -22.84 3.83
N ALA A 119 0.13 -24.03 3.46
CA ALA A 119 -0.46 -24.85 2.40
C ALA A 119 -1.93 -25.21 2.63
N ALA A 120 -2.32 -25.51 3.89
CA ALA A 120 -3.71 -25.82 4.26
C ALA A 120 -4.66 -24.63 4.04
N ALA A 121 -4.15 -23.40 4.03
CA ALA A 121 -4.88 -22.18 3.71
C ALA A 121 -4.75 -21.78 2.22
N ALA A 122 -4.35 -22.71 1.35
CA ALA A 122 -4.13 -22.49 -0.09
C ALA A 122 -3.00 -21.49 -0.43
N GLN A 123 -1.98 -21.36 0.42
CA GLN A 123 -0.74 -20.66 0.06
C GLN A 123 0.17 -21.59 -0.77
N VAL A 124 0.43 -21.23 -2.02
CA VAL A 124 1.30 -22.02 -2.94
C VAL A 124 2.76 -21.54 -2.87
N VAL A 125 2.99 -20.24 -2.95
CA VAL A 125 4.34 -19.64 -2.80
C VAL A 125 4.53 -19.26 -1.33
N PRO A 126 5.46 -19.90 -0.58
CA PRO A 126 5.71 -19.60 0.83
C PRO A 126 6.56 -18.33 0.97
N HIS A 127 6.04 -17.22 0.44
CA HIS A 127 6.53 -15.87 0.60
C HIS A 127 5.28 -15.02 0.73
N MET A 128 5.08 -14.38 1.88
CA MET A 128 3.89 -13.63 2.26
C MET A 128 3.53 -12.64 1.17
N HIS A 129 2.28 -12.68 0.72
CA HIS A 129 1.76 -11.75 -0.26
C HIS A 129 0.28 -11.50 -0.03
N PHE A 130 -0.15 -10.27 -0.29
CA PHE A 130 -1.55 -9.94 -0.47
C PHE A 130 -1.92 -10.06 -1.93
N HIS A 131 -3.06 -10.68 -2.20
CA HIS A 131 -3.78 -10.55 -3.45
C HIS A 131 -4.70 -9.33 -3.38
N ILE A 132 -4.75 -8.54 -4.45
CA ILE A 132 -5.77 -7.51 -4.70
C ILE A 132 -6.47 -7.91 -5.99
N ILE A 133 -7.75 -8.31 -5.90
CA ILE A 133 -8.47 -8.95 -7.00
C ILE A 133 -9.72 -8.12 -7.34
N PRO A 134 -9.71 -7.34 -8.43
CA PRO A 134 -10.89 -6.62 -8.92
C PRO A 134 -12.05 -7.57 -9.25
N ARG A 135 -13.28 -7.16 -8.95
CA ARG A 135 -14.51 -7.93 -9.18
C ARG A 135 -15.47 -7.11 -10.06
N PRO A 136 -15.36 -7.21 -11.40
CA PRO A 136 -16.28 -6.51 -12.29
C PRO A 136 -17.73 -6.96 -12.02
N GLU A 137 -18.68 -6.03 -12.18
CA GLU A 137 -20.09 -6.32 -11.92
C GLU A 137 -20.58 -7.52 -12.73
N ILE A 138 -21.03 -8.57 -12.02
CA ILE A 138 -21.66 -9.75 -12.62
C ILE A 138 -22.94 -9.35 -13.38
N ARG A 139 -23.63 -8.29 -12.93
CA ARG A 139 -24.92 -7.83 -13.48
C ARG A 139 -24.81 -7.21 -14.87
N ALA A 140 -23.72 -6.50 -15.20
CA ALA A 140 -23.51 -5.91 -16.52
C ALA A 140 -23.35 -6.98 -17.63
N SER A 141 -22.95 -8.20 -17.26
CA SER A 141 -22.74 -9.32 -18.20
C SER A 141 -24.01 -10.15 -18.50
N GLY A 142 -25.16 -9.83 -17.89
CA GLY A 142 -26.40 -10.61 -18.06
C GLY A 142 -26.36 -12.03 -17.49
N ARG A 143 -25.28 -12.43 -16.81
CA ARG A 143 -25.11 -13.78 -16.23
C ARG A 143 -25.57 -13.79 -14.77
N PHE A 144 -26.82 -14.19 -14.54
CA PHE A 144 -27.40 -14.29 -13.19
C PHE A 144 -26.91 -15.50 -12.36
N SER A 145 -26.11 -16.41 -12.94
CA SER A 145 -25.87 -17.74 -12.34
C SER A 145 -24.42 -18.11 -12.00
N GLU A 146 -23.44 -17.22 -12.13
CA GLU A 146 -22.10 -17.50 -11.58
C GLU A 146 -22.08 -17.14 -10.10
N SER A 147 -22.70 -18.05 -9.33
CA SER A 147 -22.60 -18.17 -7.89
C SER A 147 -21.20 -17.84 -7.40
N PHE A 148 -21.08 -16.84 -6.53
CA PHE A 148 -20.01 -16.66 -5.54
C PHE A 148 -18.77 -17.51 -5.87
N THR A 149 -17.96 -17.06 -6.83
CA THR A 149 -16.73 -17.77 -7.18
C THR A 149 -15.81 -17.68 -5.96
N MET A 150 -15.87 -18.71 -5.13
CA MET A 150 -15.08 -18.84 -3.92
C MET A 150 -13.60 -18.82 -4.30
N PHE A 151 -12.78 -18.20 -3.46
CA PHE A 151 -11.33 -18.13 -3.67
C PHE A 151 -10.76 -19.50 -4.06
N GLY A 152 -10.08 -19.56 -5.20
CA GLY A 152 -9.45 -20.79 -5.72
C GLY A 152 -10.29 -21.63 -6.70
N ARG A 153 -11.55 -21.26 -7.00
CA ARG A 153 -12.39 -21.94 -8.02
C ARG A 153 -12.76 -21.08 -9.24
N GLY A 154 -12.20 -19.87 -9.36
CA GLY A 154 -12.41 -19.00 -10.51
C GLY A 154 -11.66 -19.48 -11.75
N LYS A 155 -12.23 -19.23 -12.92
CA LYS A 155 -11.54 -19.41 -14.20
C LYS A 155 -10.35 -18.44 -14.22
N ARG A 156 -9.15 -18.97 -14.39
CA ARG A 156 -7.94 -18.16 -14.58
C ARG A 156 -7.80 -17.89 -16.06
N GLU A 157 -7.53 -16.64 -16.41
CA GLU A 157 -7.27 -16.24 -17.79
C GLU A 157 -5.77 -16.02 -17.94
N GLU A 158 -5.19 -16.45 -19.06
CA GLU A 158 -3.82 -16.06 -19.40
C GLU A 158 -3.85 -14.60 -19.81
N LEU A 159 -2.96 -13.79 -19.23
CA LEU A 159 -2.82 -12.39 -19.57
C LEU A 159 -1.83 -12.28 -20.72
N ASP A 160 -2.24 -11.65 -21.81
CA ASP A 160 -1.35 -11.34 -22.93
C ASP A 160 -0.25 -10.36 -22.48
N ASP A 161 0.99 -10.58 -22.91
CA ASP A 161 2.14 -9.81 -22.43
C ASP A 161 2.05 -8.31 -22.79
N ASP A 162 1.47 -7.97 -23.95
CA ASP A 162 1.25 -6.57 -24.36
C ASP A 162 0.15 -5.92 -23.51
N GLU A 163 -0.93 -6.65 -23.23
CA GLU A 163 -1.99 -6.18 -22.31
C GLU A 163 -1.44 -6.00 -20.88
N ALA A 164 -0.62 -6.93 -20.41
CA ALA A 164 0.01 -6.88 -19.10
C ALA A 164 0.97 -5.69 -18.97
N ALA A 165 1.77 -5.42 -20.01
CA ALA A 165 2.66 -4.27 -20.08
C ALA A 165 1.87 -2.95 -19.98
N GLN A 166 0.81 -2.81 -20.77
CA GLN A 166 -0.02 -1.61 -20.75
C GLN A 166 -0.71 -1.41 -19.40
N LEU A 167 -1.31 -2.47 -18.84
CA LEU A 167 -1.97 -2.43 -17.54
C LEU A 167 -0.99 -2.09 -16.41
N ALA A 168 0.23 -2.63 -16.43
CA ALA A 168 1.23 -2.33 -15.43
C ALA A 168 1.68 -0.87 -15.48
N GLU A 169 1.80 -0.27 -16.68
CA GLU A 169 2.05 1.16 -16.84
C GLU A 169 0.90 2.01 -16.28
N GLU A 170 -0.35 1.69 -16.64
CA GLU A 170 -1.55 2.39 -16.12
C GLU A 170 -1.62 2.32 -14.58
N LEU A 171 -1.27 1.17 -14.01
CA LEU A 171 -1.22 0.99 -12.56
C LEU A 171 -0.08 1.78 -11.91
N ARG A 172 1.13 1.79 -12.49
CA ARG A 172 2.25 2.62 -11.99
C ARG A 172 1.87 4.09 -11.96
N GLN A 173 1.27 4.59 -13.04
CA GLN A 173 0.78 5.97 -13.13
C GLN A 173 -0.31 6.23 -12.08
N SER A 174 -1.28 5.31 -11.92
CA SER A 174 -2.34 5.43 -10.94
C SER A 174 -1.82 5.46 -9.49
N VAL A 175 -0.81 4.65 -9.17
CA VAL A 175 -0.10 4.69 -7.87
C VAL A 175 0.51 6.07 -7.63
N ALA A 176 1.21 6.62 -8.63
CA ALA A 176 1.84 7.93 -8.51
C ALA A 176 0.80 9.04 -8.26
N VAL A 177 -0.36 8.99 -8.93
CA VAL A 177 -1.43 9.96 -8.69
C VAL A 177 -2.02 9.82 -7.29
N VAL A 178 -2.33 8.60 -6.84
CA VAL A 178 -2.86 8.36 -5.48
C VAL A 178 -1.91 8.88 -4.40
N LEU A 179 -0.60 8.67 -4.56
CA LEU A 179 0.40 9.16 -3.61
C LEU A 179 0.49 10.69 -3.60
N LYS A 180 0.34 11.35 -4.76
CA LYS A 180 0.31 12.82 -4.86
C LYS A 180 -0.94 13.39 -4.18
N GLU A 181 -2.11 12.79 -4.41
CA GLU A 181 -3.36 13.15 -3.74
C GLU A 181 -3.23 13.03 -2.20
N GLU A 182 -2.66 11.93 -1.71
CA GLU A 182 -2.41 11.74 -0.27
C GLU A 182 -1.47 12.80 0.33
N GLU A 183 -0.42 13.18 -0.41
CA GLU A 183 0.53 14.19 0.03
C GLU A 183 -0.13 15.58 0.09
N GLU A 184 -0.97 15.93 -0.89
CA GLU A 184 -1.77 17.16 -0.87
C GLU A 184 -2.79 17.18 0.27
N GLU A 185 -3.50 16.08 0.52
CA GLU A 185 -4.45 15.94 1.64
C GLU A 185 -3.74 16.12 2.99
N ARG A 186 -2.57 15.50 3.16
CA ARG A 186 -1.75 15.60 4.37
C ARG A 186 -1.26 17.03 4.61
N GLN A 187 -0.84 17.72 3.55
CA GLN A 187 -0.43 19.13 3.63
C GLN A 187 -1.60 20.04 4.03
N LYS A 188 -2.78 19.85 3.42
CA LYS A 188 -4.00 20.59 3.78
C LYS A 188 -4.39 20.37 5.24
N GLY A 189 -4.37 19.13 5.72
CA GLY A 189 -4.65 18.80 7.12
C GLY A 189 -3.70 19.51 8.09
N GLN A 190 -2.40 19.52 7.79
CA GLN A 190 -1.41 20.24 8.60
C GLN A 190 -1.63 21.76 8.61
N THR A 191 -2.00 22.36 7.46
CA THR A 191 -2.33 23.79 7.40
C THR A 191 -3.53 24.12 8.30
N ILE A 192 -4.58 23.31 8.25
CA ILE A 192 -5.79 23.50 9.06
C ILE A 192 -5.46 23.38 10.57
N ASP A 193 -4.66 22.39 10.97
CA ASP A 193 -4.24 22.20 12.36
C ASP A 193 -3.43 23.41 12.89
N VAL A 194 -2.55 23.97 12.06
CA VAL A 194 -1.77 25.18 12.41
C VAL A 194 -2.68 26.41 12.55
N GLU A 195 -3.67 26.59 11.67
CA GLU A 195 -4.65 27.68 11.77
C GLU A 195 -5.55 27.56 13.00
N LEU A 196 -6.02 26.34 13.32
CA LEU A 196 -6.81 26.07 14.52
C LEU A 196 -5.99 26.32 15.80
N SER A 197 -4.73 25.87 15.84
CA SER A 197 -3.82 26.16 16.96
C SER A 197 -3.57 27.67 17.12
N SER A 198 -3.33 28.38 16.02
CA SER A 198 -3.09 29.83 16.04
C SER A 198 -4.32 30.63 16.47
N SER A 199 -5.53 30.25 16.01
CA SER A 199 -6.78 30.88 16.42
C SER A 199 -7.15 30.57 17.88
N PHE A 200 -6.84 29.36 18.37
CA PHE A 200 -6.98 29.00 19.78
C PHE A 200 -6.05 29.83 20.67
N LEU A 201 -4.80 30.05 20.27
CA LEU A 201 -3.86 30.94 20.96
C LEU A 201 -4.35 32.39 20.94
N LEU A 202 -4.81 32.91 19.81
CA LEU A 202 -5.32 34.28 19.69
C LEU A 202 -6.58 34.53 20.53
N SER A 203 -7.51 33.56 20.59
CA SER A 203 -8.70 33.66 21.43
C SER A 203 -8.37 33.58 22.93
N HIS A 204 -7.41 32.74 23.33
CA HIS A 204 -6.93 32.71 24.72
C HIS A 204 -6.19 34.00 25.10
N TRP A 205 -5.39 34.59 24.20
CA TRP A 205 -4.75 35.88 24.44
C TRP A 205 -5.75 37.05 24.48
N SER A 206 -6.82 37.02 23.67
CA SER A 206 -7.91 38.01 23.71
C SER A 206 -8.66 37.95 25.04
N LEU A 207 -8.97 36.75 25.55
CA LEU A 207 -9.58 36.55 26.86
C LEU A 207 -8.63 36.96 28.01
N PHE A 208 -7.33 36.72 27.87
CA PHE A 208 -6.33 37.20 28.85
C PHE A 208 -6.26 38.75 28.86
N ARG A 209 -6.39 39.42 27.71
CA ARG A 209 -6.42 40.89 27.64
C ARG A 209 -7.68 41.50 28.25
N ILE A 210 -8.84 40.87 28.10
CA ILE A 210 -10.10 41.36 28.69
C ILE A 210 -10.06 41.26 30.23
N SER A 211 -9.37 40.26 30.80
CA SER A 211 -9.21 40.16 32.26
C SER A 211 -8.23 41.18 32.85
N VAL A 212 -7.27 41.69 32.08
CA VAL A 212 -6.26 42.66 32.59
C VAL A 212 -6.74 44.12 32.49
N SER A 213 -7.84 44.39 31.78
CA SER A 213 -8.46 45.73 31.75
C SER A 213 -9.51 45.98 32.85
N PHE A 214 -9.85 44.98 33.67
CA PHE A 214 -10.80 45.15 34.79
C PHE A 214 -10.16 45.13 36.19
N TRP A 215 -8.85 44.86 36.30
CA TRP A 215 -8.10 44.90 37.56
C TRP A 215 -6.87 45.79 37.42
N GLY A 216 -7.10 47.04 37.01
CA GLY A 216 -6.13 48.12 37.16
C GLY A 216 -6.08 48.62 38.60
N SER A 217 -5.67 47.77 39.54
CA SER A 217 -5.03 48.16 40.80
C SER A 217 -4.66 46.94 41.64
N LEU A 218 -3.39 46.93 42.04
CA LEU A 218 -2.70 46.09 43.01
C LEU A 218 -2.08 44.76 42.57
N CYS A 219 -0.83 44.64 43.04
CA CYS A 219 -0.03 43.44 43.26
C CYS A 219 0.85 42.95 42.12
N TYR A 220 1.94 43.70 41.97
CA TYR A 220 3.32 43.20 41.94
C TYR A 220 3.53 41.83 42.66
N ILE A 221 4.46 41.05 42.09
CA ILE A 221 5.36 40.06 42.73
C ILE A 221 4.80 38.64 42.96
N LEU A 222 5.18 37.70 42.08
CA LEU A 222 6.05 36.55 42.43
C LEU A 222 6.36 35.68 41.20
N ILE A 223 7.54 35.89 40.63
CA ILE A 223 8.31 34.87 39.91
C ILE A 223 9.03 34.06 40.99
N TYR A 224 8.93 32.73 40.98
CA TYR A 224 10.03 31.75 41.18
C TYR A 224 9.52 30.32 41.50
N LEU A 225 9.90 29.39 40.61
CA LEU A 225 10.34 28.00 40.81
C LEU A 225 9.81 27.15 42.00
N SER A 226 9.30 25.96 41.69
CA SER A 226 9.83 24.71 42.30
C SER A 226 9.44 23.44 41.51
N ASN A 227 10.43 22.89 40.82
CA ASN A 227 10.64 21.44 40.77
C ASN A 227 10.84 20.93 42.21
N THR A 228 10.14 19.87 42.62
CA THR A 228 10.70 18.65 43.27
C THR A 228 9.63 17.83 44.01
N HIS A 229 9.64 16.52 43.72
CA HIS A 229 9.26 15.36 44.54
C HIS A 229 7.84 15.20 45.11
N ILE A 230 7.13 14.17 44.62
CA ILE A 230 6.27 13.31 45.45
C ILE A 230 6.62 11.84 45.15
N MET A 231 7.15 11.21 46.21
CA MET A 231 7.29 9.79 46.61
C MET A 231 7.36 8.69 45.56
#